data_AF-A0A3A4WU07-F1
#
_entry.id   AF-A0A3A4WU07-F1
#
_cell.length_a   1.000
_cell.length_b   1.000
_cell.length_c   1.000
_cell.angle_alpha   90.00
_cell.angle_beta   90.00
_cell.angle_gamma   90.00
#
_symmetry.space_group_name_H-M   'P 1'
#
loop_
_entity.id
_entity.type
_entity.pdbx_description
1 polymer ?
#
loop_
_entity_poly.entity_id
_entity_poly.type
_entity_poly.pdbx_seq_one_letter_code
_entity_poly.pdbx_strand_id
1 'polypeptide(L)'
;MHIKRFLFVVSLVIVSGCSAFHQPAPDQIHGLYHDRFTGWQEKITRQGWSEALVNELVEQSIIFSQYRAEESDYWDTPRQFVEKGFQGDCEDIAVFAMSNLKMLKYPHRVRILAVKALTGHHAVLKVEMPDGKWKVYETVPVLFGQFDRAFYRPIVEFDENTILYFDDRRS
;
A
#
# COMPACT_ATOMS: atom_id res chain seq x y z
N MET A 1 16.87 47.10 -1.64
CA MET A 1 16.73 46.32 -2.89
C MET A 1 16.81 44.80 -2.67
N HIS A 2 16.37 44.26 -1.51
CA HIS A 2 16.54 42.84 -1.15
C HIS A 2 15.23 42.04 -0.97
N ILE A 3 14.09 42.71 -0.76
CA ILE A 3 12.78 42.05 -0.54
C ILE A 3 12.23 41.36 -1.81
N LYS A 4 12.51 41.89 -3.00
CA LYS A 4 12.02 41.32 -4.27
C LYS A 4 12.67 39.98 -4.64
N ARG A 5 13.88 39.69 -4.14
CA ARG A 5 14.57 38.42 -4.38
C ARG A 5 14.04 37.29 -3.48
N PHE A 6 13.58 37.62 -2.27
CA PHE A 6 13.05 36.63 -1.33
C PHE A 6 11.67 36.09 -1.76
N LEU A 7 10.80 36.95 -2.28
CA LEU A 7 9.48 36.55 -2.81
C LEU A 7 9.59 35.63 -4.04
N PHE A 8 10.64 35.78 -4.86
CA PHE A 8 10.84 34.94 -6.04
C PHE A 8 11.26 33.50 -5.68
N VAL A 9 12.05 33.33 -4.61
CA VAL A 9 12.48 32.00 -4.16
C VAL A 9 11.32 31.22 -3.54
N VAL A 10 10.46 31.86 -2.75
CA VAL A 10 9.25 31.23 -2.19
C VAL A 10 8.28 30.82 -3.29
N SER A 11 8.13 31.65 -4.33
CA SER A 11 7.28 31.30 -5.48
C SER A 11 7.83 30.11 -6.28
N LEU A 12 9.16 29.95 -6.38
CA LEU A 12 9.76 28.84 -7.13
C LEU A 12 9.62 27.48 -6.41
N VAL A 13 9.61 27.48 -5.07
CA VAL A 13 9.39 26.26 -4.27
C VAL A 13 7.93 25.79 -4.34
N ILE A 14 6.97 26.69 -4.56
CA ILE A 14 5.54 26.34 -4.69
C ILE A 14 5.24 25.69 -6.05
N VAL A 15 5.96 26.05 -7.12
CA VAL A 15 5.70 25.52 -8.48
C VAL A 15 6.40 24.18 -8.72
N SER A 16 7.48 23.87 -8.01
CA SER A 16 8.11 22.54 -8.03
C SER A 16 7.44 21.52 -7.09
N GLY A 17 6.49 21.95 -6.26
CA GLY A 17 5.71 21.08 -5.38
C GLY A 17 4.55 20.33 -6.04
N CYS A 18 4.24 20.62 -7.32
CA CYS A 18 3.21 19.92 -8.09
C CYS A 18 3.76 18.69 -8.84
N SER A 19 4.70 17.95 -8.24
CA SER A 19 4.78 16.51 -8.51
C SER A 19 3.59 15.84 -7.82
N ALA A 20 2.37 16.18 -8.25
CA ALA A 20 1.18 15.44 -7.90
C ALA A 20 1.50 13.98 -8.20
N PHE A 21 1.37 13.12 -7.19
CA PHE A 21 1.56 11.67 -7.29
C PHE A 21 0.82 11.18 -8.54
N HIS A 22 1.55 11.03 -9.64
CA HIS A 22 0.97 10.70 -10.93
C HIS A 22 0.65 9.23 -10.88
N GLN A 23 -0.59 8.91 -10.50
CA GLN A 23 -1.13 7.58 -10.70
C GLN A 23 -1.25 7.37 -12.21
N PRO A 24 -0.72 6.27 -12.75
CA PRO A 24 -0.83 5.97 -14.17
C PRO A 24 -2.30 5.93 -14.59
N ALA A 25 -2.60 6.33 -15.83
CA ALA A 25 -3.96 6.26 -16.35
C ALA A 25 -4.44 4.79 -16.38
N PRO A 26 -5.74 4.50 -16.09
CA PRO A 26 -6.25 3.13 -15.97
C PRO A 26 -5.90 2.19 -17.13
N ASP A 27 -5.89 2.71 -18.36
CA ASP A 27 -5.57 1.98 -19.59
C ASP A 27 -4.09 1.57 -19.69
N GLN A 28 -3.20 2.25 -18.98
CA GLN A 28 -1.77 1.97 -18.94
C GLN A 28 -1.38 0.99 -17.82
N ILE A 29 -2.18 0.91 -16.75
CA ILE A 29 -1.81 0.16 -15.54
C ILE A 29 -1.66 -1.33 -15.83
N HIS A 30 -2.53 -1.91 -16.66
CA HIS A 30 -2.49 -3.34 -16.94
C HIS A 30 -1.17 -3.80 -17.56
N GLY A 31 -0.68 -3.08 -18.58
CA GLY A 31 0.60 -3.40 -19.23
C GLY A 31 1.77 -3.23 -18.27
N LEU A 32 1.80 -2.09 -17.55
CA LEU A 32 2.83 -1.81 -16.55
C LEU A 32 2.85 -2.85 -15.44
N TYR A 33 1.67 -3.26 -14.95
CA TYR A 33 1.54 -4.28 -13.92
C TYR A 33 2.08 -5.63 -14.40
N HIS A 34 1.71 -6.07 -15.61
CA HIS A 34 2.20 -7.33 -16.15
C HIS A 34 3.73 -7.37 -16.29
N ASP A 35 4.31 -6.29 -16.81
CA ASP A 35 5.76 -6.15 -16.96
C ASP A 35 6.46 -6.16 -15.59
N ARG A 36 5.90 -5.44 -14.60
CA ARG A 36 6.46 -5.45 -13.23
C ARG A 36 6.36 -6.80 -12.57
N PHE A 37 5.22 -7.48 -12.68
CA PHE A 37 5.02 -8.80 -12.09
C PHE A 37 6.04 -9.81 -12.64
N THR A 38 6.25 -9.81 -13.95
CA THR A 38 7.26 -10.64 -14.62
C THR A 38 8.67 -10.28 -14.13
N GLY A 39 8.99 -8.99 -14.05
CA GLY A 39 10.28 -8.53 -13.53
C GLY A 39 10.54 -8.93 -12.06
N TRP A 40 9.51 -8.92 -11.21
CA TRP A 40 9.63 -9.43 -9.84
C TRP A 40 9.91 -10.93 -9.83
N GLN A 41 9.17 -11.72 -10.62
CA GLN A 41 9.39 -13.15 -10.72
C GLN A 41 10.82 -13.49 -11.16
N GLU A 42 11.38 -12.76 -12.13
CA GLU A 42 12.77 -12.91 -12.56
C GLU A 42 13.77 -12.55 -11.45
N LYS A 43 13.54 -11.42 -10.75
CA LYS A 43 14.39 -11.02 -9.62
C LYS A 43 14.39 -12.07 -8.51
N ILE A 44 13.22 -12.58 -8.12
CA ILE A 44 13.06 -13.64 -7.12
C ILE A 44 13.81 -14.90 -7.56
N THR A 45 13.66 -15.31 -8.82
CA THR A 45 14.32 -16.51 -9.35
C THR A 45 15.84 -16.39 -9.32
N ARG A 46 16.37 -15.21 -9.63
CA ARG A 46 17.82 -14.96 -9.72
C ARG A 46 18.47 -14.69 -8.36
N GLN A 47 17.80 -13.98 -7.47
CA GLN A 47 18.38 -13.40 -6.26
C GLN A 47 17.74 -13.91 -4.97
N GLY A 48 16.63 -14.64 -5.06
CA GLY A 48 15.79 -14.97 -3.92
C GLY A 48 15.01 -13.78 -3.37
N TRP A 49 14.37 -13.99 -2.23
CA TRP A 49 13.65 -12.95 -1.52
C TRP A 49 14.60 -12.10 -0.68
N SER A 50 14.43 -10.78 -0.75
CA SER A 50 15.12 -9.80 0.09
C SER A 50 14.14 -8.76 0.61
N GLU A 51 14.45 -8.10 1.71
CA GLU A 51 13.63 -7.00 2.23
C GLU A 51 13.43 -5.90 1.17
N ALA A 52 14.49 -5.56 0.43
CA ALA A 52 14.40 -4.54 -0.62
C ALA A 52 13.38 -4.91 -1.70
N LEU A 53 13.34 -6.19 -2.11
CA LEU A 53 12.40 -6.68 -3.11
C LEU A 53 10.96 -6.73 -2.57
N VAL A 54 10.78 -7.10 -1.30
CA VAL A 54 9.45 -7.06 -0.65
C VAL A 54 8.94 -5.62 -0.58
N ASN A 55 9.80 -4.68 -0.17
CA ASN A 55 9.45 -3.26 -0.14
C ASN A 55 9.06 -2.74 -1.53
N GLU A 56 9.89 -3.01 -2.54
CA GLU A 56 9.62 -2.61 -3.93
C GLU A 56 8.27 -3.14 -4.41
N LEU A 57 7.99 -4.43 -4.21
CA LEU A 57 6.75 -5.05 -4.66
C LEU A 57 5.52 -4.45 -3.99
N VAL A 58 5.55 -4.31 -2.66
CA VAL A 58 4.40 -3.78 -1.91
C VAL A 58 4.17 -2.32 -2.26
N GLU A 59 5.22 -1.49 -2.28
CA GLU A 59 5.13 -0.07 -2.63
C GLU A 59 4.60 0.13 -4.05
N GLN A 60 5.08 -0.65 -5.03
CA GLN A 60 4.57 -0.58 -6.40
C GLN A 60 3.13 -1.08 -6.52
N SER A 61 2.72 -2.09 -5.75
CA SER A 61 1.31 -2.54 -5.71
C SER A 61 0.39 -1.41 -5.23
N ILE A 62 0.83 -0.65 -4.23
CA ILE A 62 0.11 0.53 -3.73
C ILE A 62 0.12 1.66 -4.77
N ILE A 63 1.25 1.91 -5.46
CA ILE A 63 1.36 2.94 -6.50
C ILE A 63 0.44 2.64 -7.69
N PHE A 64 0.27 1.38 -8.07
CA PHE A 64 -0.67 0.96 -9.10
C PHE A 64 -2.13 1.14 -8.70
N SER A 65 -2.39 1.21 -7.40
CA SER A 65 -3.73 1.33 -6.87
C SER A 65 -4.22 2.78 -6.92
N GLN A 66 -5.48 2.94 -7.31
CA GLN A 66 -6.22 4.20 -7.31
C GLN A 66 -7.19 4.19 -6.15
N TYR A 67 -6.79 4.80 -5.04
CA TYR A 67 -7.64 4.88 -3.86
C TYR A 67 -8.97 5.58 -4.19
N ARG A 68 -10.06 4.88 -3.92
CA ARG A 68 -11.42 5.36 -4.09
C ARG A 68 -12.26 4.78 -2.96
N ALA A 69 -12.73 5.64 -2.06
CA ALA A 69 -13.66 5.23 -1.03
C ALA A 69 -14.93 4.64 -1.68
N GLU A 70 -15.31 3.43 -1.27
CA GLU A 70 -16.54 2.80 -1.70
C GLU A 70 -17.68 3.14 -0.70
N GLU A 71 -18.91 3.25 -1.20
CA GLU A 71 -20.09 3.45 -0.33
C GLU A 71 -20.56 2.13 0.32
N SER A 72 -20.17 1.00 -0.27
CA SER A 72 -20.44 -0.35 0.23
C SER A 72 -19.19 -0.94 0.85
N ASP A 73 -19.31 -1.55 2.03
CA ASP A 73 -18.26 -2.35 2.67
C ASP A 73 -18.15 -3.71 1.96
N TYR A 74 -17.59 -3.69 0.75
CA TYR A 74 -17.38 -4.85 -0.10
C TYR A 74 -15.89 -5.01 -0.39
N TRP A 75 -15.38 -6.22 -0.17
CA TRP A 75 -13.98 -6.53 -0.39
C TRP A 75 -13.81 -7.18 -1.76
N ASP A 76 -13.12 -6.49 -2.66
CA ASP A 76 -12.80 -7.01 -3.98
C ASP A 76 -11.81 -8.18 -3.89
N THR A 77 -12.08 -9.22 -4.68
CA THR A 77 -11.01 -10.17 -5.01
C THR A 77 -9.93 -9.48 -5.85
N PRO A 78 -8.68 -9.96 -5.84
CA PRO A 78 -7.61 -9.38 -6.67
C PRO A 78 -7.98 -9.29 -8.15
N ARG A 79 -8.75 -10.25 -8.65
CA ARG A 79 -9.24 -10.24 -10.03
C ARG A 79 -10.23 -9.11 -10.28
N GLN A 80 -11.20 -8.92 -9.38
CA GLN A 80 -12.18 -7.83 -9.49
C GLN A 80 -11.48 -6.47 -9.42
N PHE A 81 -10.55 -6.29 -8.48
CA PHE A 81 -9.78 -5.07 -8.34
C PHE A 81 -9.04 -4.70 -9.64
N VAL A 82 -8.40 -5.68 -10.27
CA VAL A 82 -7.75 -5.51 -11.58
C VAL A 82 -8.78 -5.21 -12.68
N GLU A 83 -9.89 -5.93 -12.75
CA GLU A 83 -10.96 -5.71 -13.74
C GLU A 83 -11.64 -4.32 -13.58
N LYS A 84 -11.67 -3.76 -12.36
CA LYS A 84 -12.11 -2.38 -12.07
C LYS A 84 -11.04 -1.32 -12.40
N GLY A 85 -9.90 -1.70 -12.96
CA GLY A 85 -8.81 -0.78 -13.28
C GLY A 85 -8.01 -0.33 -12.05
N PHE A 86 -7.81 -1.24 -11.10
CA PHE A 86 -7.04 -1.02 -9.87
C PHE A 86 -7.64 0.06 -8.96
N GLN A 87 -8.97 0.19 -8.94
CA GLN A 87 -9.71 1.13 -8.09
C GLN A 87 -10.36 0.38 -6.93
N GLY A 88 -10.22 0.93 -5.73
CA GLY A 88 -10.81 0.42 -4.49
C GLY A 88 -10.29 1.19 -3.29
N ASP A 89 -10.75 0.84 -2.10
CA ASP A 89 -10.36 1.49 -0.87
C ASP A 89 -9.21 0.74 -0.16
N CYS A 90 -9.05 0.91 1.16
CA CYS A 90 -7.83 0.48 1.84
C CYS A 90 -7.69 -1.04 1.92
N GLU A 91 -8.81 -1.74 2.08
CA GLU A 91 -8.89 -3.20 2.15
C GLU A 91 -8.58 -3.83 0.80
N ASP A 92 -9.14 -3.30 -0.29
CA ASP A 92 -8.90 -3.81 -1.64
C ASP A 92 -7.42 -3.72 -2.00
N ILE A 93 -6.79 -2.59 -1.65
CA ILE A 93 -5.35 -2.37 -1.86
C ILE A 93 -4.52 -3.34 -1.00
N ALA A 94 -4.91 -3.57 0.25
CA ALA A 94 -4.27 -4.55 1.12
C ALA A 94 -4.35 -5.96 0.54
N VAL A 95 -5.54 -6.36 0.10
CA VAL A 95 -5.82 -7.67 -0.53
C VAL A 95 -5.01 -7.83 -1.81
N PHE A 96 -4.97 -6.81 -2.67
CA PHE A 96 -4.21 -6.83 -3.90
C PHE A 96 -2.70 -7.01 -3.63
N ALA A 97 -2.12 -6.20 -2.73
CA ALA A 97 -0.70 -6.32 -2.38
C ALA A 97 -0.37 -7.66 -1.72
N MET A 98 -1.23 -8.16 -0.83
CA MET A 98 -1.12 -9.51 -0.25
C MET A 98 -1.14 -10.58 -1.36
N SER A 99 -2.05 -10.47 -2.31
CA SER A 99 -2.19 -11.44 -3.39
C SER A 99 -0.95 -11.52 -4.27
N ASN A 100 -0.30 -10.39 -4.57
CA ASN A 100 0.94 -10.35 -5.36
C ASN A 100 2.08 -11.12 -4.66
N LEU A 101 2.25 -10.92 -3.35
CA LEU A 101 3.23 -11.67 -2.54
C LEU A 101 2.92 -13.17 -2.57
N LYS A 102 1.65 -13.57 -2.42
CA LYS A 102 1.22 -14.97 -2.40
C LYS A 102 1.38 -15.65 -3.76
N MET A 103 0.98 -14.98 -4.85
CA MET A 103 1.11 -15.50 -6.22
C MET A 103 2.58 -15.73 -6.61
N LEU A 104 3.48 -14.88 -6.12
CA LEU A 104 4.93 -15.04 -6.30
C LEU A 104 5.57 -16.01 -5.29
N LYS A 105 4.77 -16.68 -4.46
CA LYS A 105 5.21 -17.68 -3.48
C LYS A 105 6.16 -17.11 -2.43
N TYR A 106 5.84 -15.92 -1.89
CA TYR A 106 6.56 -15.37 -0.74
C TYR A 106 6.49 -16.36 0.45
N PRO A 107 7.63 -16.78 1.03
CA PRO A 107 7.66 -17.88 1.97
C PRO A 107 7.32 -17.48 3.41
N HIS A 108 7.25 -16.18 3.70
CA HIS A 108 6.93 -15.68 5.04
C HIS A 108 5.46 -15.26 5.17
N ARG A 109 5.04 -14.99 6.40
CA ARG A 109 3.65 -14.64 6.67
C ARG A 109 3.31 -13.25 6.15
N VAL A 110 2.10 -13.13 5.62
CA VAL A 110 1.51 -11.87 5.13
C VAL A 110 0.09 -11.84 5.66
N ARG A 111 -0.30 -10.71 6.24
CA ARG A 111 -1.59 -10.53 6.92
C ARG A 111 -2.15 -9.16 6.64
N ILE A 112 -3.47 -9.07 6.64
CA ILE A 112 -4.18 -7.80 6.67
C ILE A 112 -4.44 -7.47 8.14
N LEU A 113 -4.17 -6.24 8.53
CA LEU A 113 -4.43 -5.71 9.87
C LEU A 113 -5.43 -4.58 9.74
N ALA A 114 -6.65 -4.81 10.23
CA ALA A 114 -7.65 -3.76 10.39
C ALA A 114 -7.41 -3.02 11.71
N VAL A 115 -7.38 -1.71 11.63
CA VAL A 115 -7.13 -0.81 12.76
C VAL A 115 -8.21 0.25 12.85
N LYS A 116 -8.43 0.74 14.06
CA LYS A 116 -9.07 2.04 14.27
C LYS A 116 -8.00 3.11 14.19
N ALA A 117 -8.18 4.05 13.28
CA ALA A 117 -7.33 5.20 13.05
C ALA A 117 -8.05 6.50 13.45
N LEU A 118 -7.41 7.67 13.32
CA LEU A 118 -8.03 8.94 13.68
C LEU A 118 -9.24 9.27 12.81
N THR A 119 -9.16 8.94 11.51
CA THR A 119 -10.17 9.31 10.52
C THR A 119 -11.22 8.22 10.26
N GLY A 120 -11.09 7.05 10.88
CA GLY A 120 -12.01 5.94 10.67
C GLY A 120 -11.36 4.57 10.87
N HIS A 121 -12.05 3.51 10.43
CA HIS A 121 -11.41 2.22 10.26
C HIS A 121 -10.48 2.25 9.05
N HIS A 122 -9.42 1.46 9.12
CA HIS A 122 -8.41 1.42 8.09
C HIS A 122 -7.77 0.03 8.02
N ALA A 123 -7.48 -0.46 6.82
CA ALA A 123 -6.85 -1.75 6.60
C ALA A 123 -5.42 -1.56 6.08
N VAL A 124 -4.43 -2.09 6.80
CA VAL A 124 -3.02 -2.07 6.39
C VAL A 124 -2.50 -3.47 6.07
N LEU A 125 -1.42 -3.54 5.28
CA LEU A 125 -0.73 -4.79 5.02
C LEU A 125 0.41 -5.00 6.02
N LYS A 126 0.45 -6.15 6.66
CA LYS A 126 1.50 -6.56 7.60
C LYS A 126 2.27 -7.75 7.05
N VAL A 127 3.57 -7.58 6.85
CA VAL A 127 4.45 -8.57 6.21
C VAL A 127 5.56 -8.97 7.16
N GLU A 128 5.78 -10.26 7.35
CA GLU A 128 6.95 -10.79 8.02
C GLU A 128 8.12 -10.75 7.04
N MET A 129 9.15 -9.99 7.37
CA MET A 129 10.35 -9.78 6.54
C MET A 129 11.26 -11.01 6.60
N PRO A 130 12.22 -11.15 5.67
CA PRO A 130 13.16 -12.28 5.69
C PRO A 130 14.00 -12.42 6.96
N ASP A 131 14.16 -11.33 7.73
CA ASP A 131 14.84 -11.34 9.03
C ASP A 131 13.92 -11.75 10.21
N GLY A 132 12.66 -12.10 9.92
CA GLY A 132 11.65 -12.51 10.91
C GLY A 132 10.91 -11.35 11.59
N LYS A 133 11.22 -10.09 11.27
CA LYS A 133 10.51 -8.95 11.85
C LYS A 133 9.25 -8.62 11.05
N TRP A 134 8.24 -8.08 11.74
CA TRP A 134 7.04 -7.58 11.07
C TRP A 134 7.21 -6.15 10.61
N LYS A 135 6.78 -5.87 9.38
CA LYS A 135 6.68 -4.52 8.81
C LYS A 135 5.24 -4.24 8.39
N VAL A 136 4.78 -3.01 8.66
CA VAL A 136 3.42 -2.56 8.32
C VAL A 136 3.51 -1.54 7.18
N TYR A 137 2.75 -1.78 6.12
CA TYR A 137 2.68 -0.98 4.90
C TYR A 137 1.33 -0.25 4.82
N GLU A 138 1.42 1.01 4.44
CA GLU A 138 0.27 1.91 4.33
C GLU A 138 -0.44 1.64 3.02
N THR A 139 -1.75 1.47 3.04
CA THR A 139 -2.53 1.14 1.82
C THR A 139 -3.16 2.38 1.20
N VAL A 140 -3.15 3.50 1.91
CA VAL A 140 -3.52 4.81 1.39
C VAL A 140 -2.29 5.65 1.03
N PRO A 141 -2.34 6.45 -0.04
CA PRO A 141 -1.26 7.37 -0.39
C PRO A 141 -0.88 8.31 0.78
N VAL A 142 0.42 8.47 0.98
CA VAL A 142 1.09 8.91 2.22
C VAL A 142 0.79 10.36 2.67
N LEU A 143 0.06 11.17 1.89
CA LEU A 143 -0.24 12.56 2.26
C LEU A 143 -0.92 12.70 3.63
N PHE A 144 -1.57 11.65 4.15
CA PHE A 144 -2.17 11.61 5.49
C PHE A 144 -1.67 10.46 6.40
N GLY A 145 -0.99 9.43 5.87
CA GLY A 145 -0.79 8.15 6.58
C GLY A 145 0.31 8.10 7.66
N GLN A 146 1.35 8.94 7.60
CA GLN A 146 2.46 8.83 8.57
C GLN A 146 2.08 9.27 9.99
N PHE A 147 1.20 10.27 10.13
CA PHE A 147 0.75 10.73 11.44
C PHE A 147 -0.28 9.76 12.05
N ASP A 148 -1.05 9.06 11.23
CA ASP A 148 -2.15 8.22 11.69
C ASP A 148 -1.68 6.92 12.37
N ARG A 149 -0.53 6.39 11.93
CA ARG A 149 0.05 5.15 12.48
C ARG A 149 0.31 5.18 13.99
N ALA A 150 0.63 6.34 14.56
CA ALA A 150 0.85 6.49 16.00
C ALA A 150 -0.45 6.28 16.80
N PHE A 151 -1.61 6.39 16.16
CA PHE A 151 -2.93 6.27 16.76
C PHE A 151 -3.65 4.96 16.41
N TYR A 152 -3.00 4.07 15.66
CA TYR A 152 -3.57 2.78 15.28
C TYR A 152 -3.88 1.94 16.50
N ARG A 153 -5.15 1.56 16.63
CA ARG A 153 -5.62 0.55 17.58
C ARG A 153 -6.00 -0.71 16.79
N PRO A 154 -5.22 -1.79 16.88
CA PRO A 154 -5.54 -3.06 16.23
C PRO A 154 -6.94 -3.55 16.60
N ILE A 155 -7.74 -3.93 15.61
CA ILE A 155 -9.06 -4.54 15.80
C ILE A 155 -8.99 -6.04 15.50
N VAL A 156 -8.53 -6.37 14.30
CA VAL A 156 -8.38 -7.75 13.83
C VAL A 156 -7.20 -7.84 12.86
N GLU A 157 -6.46 -8.94 12.94
CA GLU A 157 -5.42 -9.29 11.99
C GLU A 157 -5.72 -10.67 11.42
N PHE A 158 -5.64 -10.84 10.11
CA PHE A 158 -5.96 -12.11 9.48
C PHE A 158 -5.16 -12.40 8.22
N ASP A 159 -5.09 -13.69 7.90
CA ASP A 159 -4.62 -14.26 6.63
C ASP A 159 -5.61 -15.33 6.16
N GLU A 160 -5.26 -16.09 5.12
CA GLU A 160 -6.11 -17.15 4.58
C GLU A 160 -6.38 -18.32 5.54
N ASN A 161 -5.62 -18.43 6.64
CA ASN A 161 -5.69 -19.57 7.56
C ASN A 161 -6.06 -19.17 8.99
N THR A 162 -5.87 -17.91 9.38
CA THR A 162 -5.96 -17.46 10.77
C THR A 162 -6.60 -16.09 10.87
N ILE A 163 -7.46 -15.93 11.88
CA ILE A 163 -8.03 -14.65 12.30
C ILE A 163 -7.68 -14.43 13.77
N LEU A 164 -7.12 -13.27 14.10
CA LEU A 164 -6.74 -12.85 15.44
C LEU A 164 -7.49 -11.57 15.81
N TYR A 165 -8.33 -11.63 16.83
CA TYR A 165 -9.05 -10.47 17.36
C TYR A 165 -8.26 -9.85 18.52
N PHE A 166 -8.22 -8.52 18.57
CA PHE A 166 -7.61 -7.77 19.67
C PHE A 166 -8.71 -7.28 20.63
N ASP A 167 -8.49 -7.39 21.94
CA ASP A 167 -9.45 -6.93 22.95
C ASP A 167 -9.31 -5.42 23.16
N ASP A 168 -10.36 -4.67 22.82
CA ASP A 168 -10.45 -3.21 22.93
C ASP A 168 -10.40 -2.72 24.40
N ARG A 169 -10.50 -3.63 25.39
CA ARG A 169 -10.54 -3.29 26.82
C ARG A 169 -9.17 -3.04 27.47
N ARG A 170 -8.08 -2.98 26.69
CA ARG A 170 -6.71 -2.80 27.21
C ARG A 170 -5.98 -1.56 26.67
N SER A 171 -6.70 -0.50 26.30
CA SER A 171 -6.08 0.81 25.99
C SER A 171 -6.20 1.78 27.16
#